data_AF-A0A8J4WQX4-F1
#
_entry.id   AF-A0A8J4WQX4-F1
#
_cell.length_a   1.000
_cell.length_b   1.000
_cell.length_c   1.000
_cell.angle_alpha   90.00
_cell.angle_beta   90.00
_cell.angle_gamma   90.00
#
_symmetry.space_group_name_H-M   'P 1'
#
loop_
_entity.id
_entity.type
_entity.pdbx_description
1 polymer ?
#
loop_
_entity_poly.entity_id
_entity_poly.type
_entity_poly.pdbx_seq_one_letter_code
_entity_poly.pdbx_strand_id
1 'polypeptide(L)'
;MLKGKVAVVSGAAQGLGKAFSHILLENGAQVAMLDVNEAVGQELQVQFNQQYGSDRTQFYKADVSSDQQFTEAFQKILSKFSRIDIFCNNAGIADEKHWEKTISINLTGMVKGTYLALDHMKKQNGGNGGVIINVASLAGLGPFPSAPVYTATKHGVVGFSRALAAASQMSGYGVRINALCPSFVRTALIDSFKQEDKTGQFHNMVSVTQSLLDKFPII
;
A
#
# COMPACT_ATOMS: atom_id res chain seq x y z
N MET A 1 -16.96 -10.55 -8.24
CA MET A 1 -17.91 -9.48 -7.83
C MET A 1 -17.41 -8.84 -6.54
N LEU A 2 -17.35 -7.51 -6.45
CA LEU A 2 -16.87 -6.78 -5.25
C LEU A 2 -18.00 -6.15 -4.42
N LYS A 3 -19.25 -6.21 -4.87
CA LYS A 3 -20.42 -5.76 -4.12
C LYS A 3 -20.47 -6.41 -2.73
N GLY A 4 -20.56 -5.57 -1.69
CA GLY A 4 -20.63 -6.00 -0.28
C GLY A 4 -19.28 -6.46 0.32
N LYS A 5 -18.17 -6.32 -0.41
CA LYS A 5 -16.82 -6.56 0.10
C LYS A 5 -16.28 -5.31 0.77
N VAL A 6 -15.51 -5.49 1.84
CA VAL A 6 -14.81 -4.40 2.52
C VAL A 6 -13.34 -4.46 2.16
N ALA A 7 -12.84 -3.37 1.59
CA ALA A 7 -11.44 -3.19 1.26
C ALA A 7 -10.79 -2.15 2.17
N VAL A 8 -9.57 -2.41 2.61
CA VAL A 8 -8.73 -1.44 3.32
C VAL A 8 -7.56 -1.09 2.41
N VAL A 9 -7.27 0.21 2.24
CA VAL A 9 -6.18 0.69 1.37
C VAL A 9 -5.30 1.65 2.16
N SER A 10 -4.00 1.36 2.28
CA SER A 10 -3.04 2.29 2.89
C SER A 10 -2.38 3.22 1.86
N GLY A 11 -2.04 4.45 2.28
CA GLY A 11 -1.57 5.48 1.35
C GLY A 11 -2.66 5.88 0.36
N ALA A 12 -3.92 5.91 0.80
CA ALA A 12 -5.09 6.03 -0.06
C ALA A 12 -5.37 7.47 -0.52
N ALA A 13 -4.76 8.49 0.09
CA ALA A 13 -5.12 9.88 -0.17
C ALA A 13 -4.72 10.35 -1.58
N GLN A 14 -3.75 9.70 -2.22
CA GLN A 14 -3.20 10.13 -3.51
C GLN A 14 -2.66 8.98 -4.36
N GLY A 15 -2.27 9.31 -5.60
CA GLY A 15 -1.58 8.40 -6.52
C GLY A 15 -2.30 7.06 -6.71
N LEU A 16 -1.53 5.96 -6.66
CA LEU A 16 -2.05 4.61 -6.82
C LEU A 16 -3.09 4.24 -5.75
N GLY A 17 -2.91 4.65 -4.50
CA GLY A 17 -3.86 4.34 -3.42
C GLY A 17 -5.24 4.97 -3.64
N LYS A 18 -5.27 6.22 -4.15
CA LYS A 18 -6.51 6.87 -4.57
C LYS A 18 -7.15 6.13 -5.75
N ALA A 19 -6.36 5.75 -6.75
CA ALA A 19 -6.85 5.00 -7.91
C ALA A 19 -7.39 3.60 -7.53
N PHE A 20 -6.73 2.90 -6.62
CA PHE A 20 -7.22 1.62 -6.09
C PHE A 20 -8.53 1.79 -5.32
N SER A 21 -8.63 2.82 -4.47
CA SER A 21 -9.87 3.13 -3.76
C SER A 21 -11.02 3.40 -4.74
N HIS A 22 -10.77 4.21 -5.77
CA HIS A 22 -11.72 4.52 -6.83
C HIS A 22 -12.23 3.26 -7.55
N ILE A 23 -11.34 2.40 -8.05
CA ILE A 23 -11.75 1.21 -8.81
C ILE A 23 -12.50 0.19 -7.92
N LEU A 24 -12.12 0.07 -6.65
CA LEU A 24 -12.82 -0.79 -5.68
C LEU A 24 -14.26 -0.29 -5.44
N LEU A 25 -14.43 1.03 -5.30
CA LEU A 25 -15.75 1.66 -5.14
C LEU A 25 -16.61 1.55 -6.40
N GLU A 26 -16.04 1.80 -7.57
CA GLU A 26 -16.74 1.65 -8.84
C GLU A 26 -17.31 0.23 -9.00
N ASN A 27 -16.58 -0.78 -8.50
CA ASN A 27 -16.98 -2.19 -8.58
C ASN A 27 -17.84 -2.70 -7.40
N GLY A 28 -18.29 -1.81 -6.50
CA GLY A 28 -19.26 -2.14 -5.46
C GLY A 28 -18.70 -2.41 -4.06
N ALA A 29 -17.38 -2.32 -3.84
CA ALA A 29 -16.80 -2.48 -2.51
C ALA A 29 -17.11 -1.27 -1.60
N GLN A 30 -17.03 -1.47 -0.29
CA GLN A 30 -16.81 -0.39 0.67
C GLN A 30 -15.30 -0.25 0.91
N VAL A 31 -14.81 0.98 1.09
CA VAL A 31 -13.38 1.25 1.21
C VAL A 31 -13.05 2.03 2.48
N ALA A 32 -12.25 1.44 3.35
CA ALA A 32 -11.55 2.14 4.40
C ALA A 32 -10.22 2.68 3.87
N MET A 33 -10.06 4.00 3.89
CA MET A 33 -8.88 4.70 3.39
C MET A 33 -7.97 5.08 4.56
N LEU A 34 -6.73 4.62 4.53
CA LEU A 34 -5.70 4.94 5.52
C LEU A 34 -4.64 5.84 4.90
N ASP A 35 -4.33 6.97 5.55
CA ASP A 35 -3.23 7.83 5.15
C ASP A 35 -2.75 8.68 6.33
N VAL A 36 -1.55 9.25 6.24
CA VAL A 36 -1.01 10.22 7.20
C VAL A 36 -1.53 11.63 6.92
N ASN A 37 -1.89 11.92 5.65
CA ASN A 37 -2.39 13.23 5.25
C ASN A 37 -3.90 13.35 5.50
N GLU A 38 -4.24 13.81 6.69
CA GLU A 38 -5.62 13.92 7.15
C GLU A 38 -6.49 14.85 6.30
N ALA A 39 -6.00 16.03 5.94
CA ALA A 39 -6.77 16.99 5.17
C ALA A 39 -7.13 16.44 3.77
N VAL A 40 -6.14 15.91 3.04
CA VAL A 40 -6.37 15.33 1.71
C VAL A 40 -7.23 14.07 1.79
N GLY A 41 -7.04 13.24 2.81
CA GLY A 41 -7.83 12.03 3.02
C GLY A 41 -9.31 12.32 3.31
N GLN A 42 -9.60 13.32 4.15
CA GLN A 42 -10.96 13.76 4.45
C GLN A 42 -11.65 14.37 3.22
N GLU A 43 -10.94 15.22 2.47
CA GLU A 43 -11.47 15.77 1.22
C GLU A 43 -11.80 14.67 0.22
N LEU A 44 -10.91 13.69 0.05
CA LEU A 44 -11.13 12.55 -0.82
C LEU A 44 -12.34 11.70 -0.40
N GLN A 45 -12.55 11.51 0.91
CA GLN A 45 -13.75 10.84 1.42
C GLN A 45 -15.03 11.57 1.00
N VAL A 46 -15.06 12.90 1.11
CA VAL A 46 -16.22 13.70 0.68
C VAL A 46 -16.47 13.49 -0.82
N GLN A 47 -15.44 13.59 -1.65
CA GLN A 47 -15.54 13.38 -3.09
C GLN A 47 -16.09 11.98 -3.43
N PHE A 48 -15.55 10.92 -2.82
CA PHE A 48 -16.01 9.56 -3.06
C PHE A 48 -17.42 9.29 -2.53
N ASN A 49 -17.80 9.85 -1.38
CA ASN A 49 -19.17 9.70 -0.87
C ASN A 49 -20.19 10.41 -1.77
N GLN A 50 -19.84 11.56 -2.37
CA GLN A 50 -20.69 12.22 -3.37
C GLN A 50 -20.84 11.37 -4.64
N GLN A 51 -19.76 10.74 -5.11
CA GLN A 51 -19.78 9.98 -6.36
C GLN A 51 -20.41 8.59 -6.22
N TYR A 52 -20.18 7.89 -5.11
CA TYR A 52 -20.53 6.48 -4.97
C TYR A 52 -21.63 6.19 -3.94
N GLY A 53 -22.04 7.20 -3.16
CA GLY A 53 -23.02 7.10 -2.09
C GLY A 53 -22.40 7.23 -0.70
N SER A 54 -23.17 7.80 0.23
CA SER A 54 -22.80 7.90 1.64
C SER A 54 -22.58 6.50 2.25
N ASP A 55 -21.65 6.38 3.21
CA ASP A 55 -21.26 5.14 3.90
C ASP A 55 -20.48 4.09 3.11
N ARG A 56 -20.09 4.39 1.86
CA ARG A 56 -19.21 3.50 1.09
C ARG A 56 -17.73 3.76 1.31
N THR A 57 -17.37 4.93 1.83
CA THR A 57 -15.99 5.23 2.19
C THR A 57 -15.87 5.81 3.59
N GLN A 58 -14.76 5.48 4.25
CA GLN A 58 -14.37 6.09 5.52
C GLN A 58 -12.85 6.27 5.55
N PHE A 59 -12.41 7.48 5.86
CA PHE A 59 -11.03 7.83 6.07
C PHE A 59 -10.64 7.62 7.54
N TYR A 60 -9.42 7.13 7.75
CA TYR A 60 -8.78 7.11 9.05
C TYR A 60 -7.33 7.59 8.90
N LYS A 61 -6.94 8.56 9.73
CA LYS A 61 -5.56 8.99 9.85
C LYS A 61 -4.74 7.90 10.54
N ALA A 62 -3.70 7.39 9.89
CA ALA A 62 -2.80 6.42 10.47
C ALA A 62 -1.42 6.42 9.79
N ASP A 63 -0.36 6.42 10.60
CA ASP A 63 0.99 6.09 10.14
C ASP A 63 1.23 4.58 10.21
N VAL A 64 1.47 3.95 9.06
CA VAL A 64 1.73 2.50 8.95
C VAL A 64 3.03 2.05 9.64
N SER A 65 3.94 2.98 9.92
CA SER A 65 5.16 2.69 10.68
C SER A 65 4.93 2.65 12.20
N SER A 66 3.81 3.22 12.68
CA SER A 66 3.43 3.27 14.09
C SER A 66 2.52 2.10 14.46
N ASP A 67 3.01 1.22 15.35
CA ASP A 67 2.25 0.06 15.82
C ASP A 67 0.92 0.43 16.46
N GLN A 68 0.95 1.46 17.31
CA GLN A 68 -0.22 1.95 18.00
C GLN A 68 -1.27 2.49 17.01
N GLN A 69 -0.88 3.45 16.17
CA GLN A 69 -1.83 4.08 15.25
C GLN A 69 -2.44 3.06 14.28
N PHE A 70 -1.61 2.14 13.76
CA PHE A 70 -2.08 1.18 12.78
C PHE A 70 -3.04 0.16 13.39
N THR A 71 -2.74 -0.33 14.60
CA THR A 71 -3.63 -1.25 15.35
C THR A 71 -4.95 -0.57 15.70
N GLU A 72 -4.92 0.67 16.21
CA GLU A 72 -6.11 1.45 16.52
C GLU A 72 -6.98 1.69 15.27
N ALA A 73 -6.35 1.96 14.11
CA ALA A 73 -7.07 2.13 12.86
C ALA A 73 -7.79 0.84 12.43
N PHE A 74 -7.13 -0.32 12.51
CA PHE A 74 -7.76 -1.62 12.23
C PHE A 74 -8.95 -1.90 13.15
N GLN A 75 -8.84 -1.61 14.45
CA GLN A 75 -9.95 -1.76 15.39
C GLN A 75 -11.15 -0.88 15.00
N LYS A 76 -10.90 0.39 14.64
CA LYS A 76 -11.96 1.32 14.19
C LYS A 76 -12.61 0.86 12.87
N ILE A 77 -11.82 0.33 11.94
CA ILE A 77 -12.32 -0.24 10.68
C ILE A 77 -13.24 -1.43 10.96
N LEU A 78 -12.81 -2.37 11.79
CA LEU A 78 -13.60 -3.55 12.14
C LEU A 78 -14.86 -3.20 12.91
N SER A 79 -14.83 -2.17 13.77
CA SER A 79 -16.02 -1.66 14.44
C SER A 79 -17.05 -1.09 13.44
N LYS A 80 -16.60 -0.35 12.41
CA LYS A 80 -17.48 0.25 11.39
C LYS A 80 -17.99 -0.76 10.36
N PHE A 81 -17.13 -1.67 9.90
CA PHE A 81 -17.40 -2.53 8.74
C PHE A 81 -17.58 -4.02 9.08
N SER A 82 -17.25 -4.44 10.30
CA SER A 82 -17.34 -5.81 10.84
C SER A 82 -16.51 -6.88 10.12
N ARG A 83 -15.86 -6.57 9.01
CA ARG A 83 -15.06 -7.50 8.21
C ARG A 83 -14.00 -6.77 7.39
N ILE A 84 -12.99 -7.52 6.94
CA ILE A 84 -12.03 -7.11 5.92
C ILE A 84 -11.96 -8.26 4.91
N ASP A 85 -12.18 -7.98 3.63
CA ASP A 85 -12.08 -8.97 2.55
C ASP A 85 -10.85 -8.75 1.67
N ILE A 86 -10.43 -7.49 1.55
CA ILE A 86 -9.31 -7.06 0.71
C ILE A 86 -8.46 -6.10 1.53
N PHE A 87 -7.15 -6.34 1.54
CA PHE A 87 -6.21 -5.37 2.09
C PHE A 87 -5.12 -5.04 1.06
N CYS A 88 -5.01 -3.75 0.72
CA CYS A 88 -4.01 -3.22 -0.18
C CYS A 88 -2.96 -2.45 0.62
N ASN A 89 -1.81 -3.09 0.90
CA ASN A 89 -0.63 -2.41 1.42
C ASN A 89 0.02 -1.58 0.31
N ASN A 90 -0.40 -0.33 0.17
CA ASN A 90 0.08 0.58 -0.87
C ASN A 90 0.98 1.70 -0.35
N ALA A 91 0.86 2.10 0.92
CA ALA A 91 1.69 3.15 1.51
C ALA A 91 3.19 2.89 1.26
N GLY A 92 3.89 3.90 0.74
CA GLY A 92 5.32 3.81 0.47
C GLY A 92 5.92 5.16 0.10
N ILE A 93 7.22 5.29 0.35
CA ILE A 93 8.03 6.48 0.07
C ILE A 93 9.34 6.10 -0.63
N ALA A 94 10.01 7.10 -1.19
CA ALA A 94 11.40 7.00 -1.64
C ALA A 94 12.20 8.15 -1.02
N ASP A 95 13.02 7.82 -0.02
CA ASP A 95 13.91 8.76 0.67
C ASP A 95 15.18 7.99 1.06
N GLU A 96 16.21 8.09 0.21
CA GLU A 96 17.52 7.45 0.42
C GLU A 96 18.36 8.23 1.43
N LYS A 97 18.07 9.52 1.64
CA LYS A 97 18.72 10.31 2.68
C LYS A 97 18.27 9.88 4.08
N HIS A 98 16.96 9.65 4.26
CA HIS A 98 16.36 9.16 5.51
C HIS A 98 15.90 7.71 5.33
N TRP A 99 16.84 6.85 4.98
CA TRP A 99 16.57 5.49 4.51
C TRP A 99 15.89 4.59 5.55
N GLU A 100 16.12 4.81 6.85
CA GLU A 100 15.45 4.09 7.93
C GLU A 100 13.94 4.27 7.86
N LYS A 101 13.50 5.50 7.51
CA LYS A 101 12.08 5.81 7.32
C LYS A 101 11.52 5.04 6.11
N THR A 102 12.28 4.94 5.03
CA THR A 102 11.92 4.15 3.85
C THR A 102 11.72 2.67 4.22
N ILE A 103 12.62 2.07 5.01
CA ILE A 103 12.46 0.69 5.49
C ILE A 103 11.24 0.56 6.41
N SER A 104 11.11 1.49 7.36
CA SER A 104 10.04 1.47 8.36
C SER A 104 8.65 1.51 7.72
N ILE A 105 8.47 2.32 6.67
CA ILE A 105 7.19 2.42 5.97
C ILE A 105 7.03 1.30 4.94
N ASN A 106 7.97 1.16 4.00
CA ASN A 106 7.77 0.32 2.81
C ASN A 106 7.80 -1.17 3.11
N LEU A 107 8.57 -1.59 4.12
CA LEU A 107 8.75 -3.00 4.46
C LEU A 107 8.12 -3.32 5.81
N THR A 108 8.58 -2.66 6.89
CA THR A 108 8.10 -2.96 8.25
C THR A 108 6.61 -2.70 8.39
N GLY A 109 6.13 -1.52 7.96
CA GLY A 109 4.70 -1.19 7.95
C GLY A 109 3.88 -2.14 7.09
N MET A 110 4.37 -2.53 5.91
CA MET A 110 3.71 -3.51 5.04
C MET A 110 3.57 -4.89 5.71
N VAL A 111 4.63 -5.39 6.36
CA VAL A 111 4.59 -6.66 7.10
C VAL A 111 3.60 -6.58 8.25
N LYS A 112 3.65 -5.51 9.05
CA LYS A 112 2.73 -5.26 10.17
C LYS A 112 1.28 -5.26 9.72
N GLY A 113 0.96 -4.46 8.70
CA GLY A 113 -0.39 -4.40 8.14
C GLY A 113 -0.84 -5.75 7.61
N THR A 114 0.05 -6.49 6.95
CA THR A 114 -0.26 -7.84 6.44
C THR A 114 -0.65 -8.78 7.58
N TYR A 115 0.08 -8.78 8.69
CA TYR A 115 -0.26 -9.63 9.83
C TYR A 115 -1.54 -9.20 10.54
N LEU A 116 -1.76 -7.90 10.72
CA LEU A 116 -3.03 -7.36 11.26
C LEU A 116 -4.22 -7.82 10.40
N ALA A 117 -4.15 -7.64 9.08
CA ALA A 117 -5.19 -8.09 8.17
C ALA A 117 -5.36 -9.62 8.21
N LEU A 118 -4.25 -10.37 8.17
CA LEU A 118 -4.28 -11.83 8.19
C LEU A 118 -4.97 -12.38 9.45
N ASP A 119 -4.72 -11.81 10.62
CA ASP A 119 -5.33 -12.24 11.88
C ASP A 119 -6.85 -12.07 11.90
N HIS A 120 -7.40 -11.08 11.20
CA HIS A 120 -8.85 -10.90 11.07
C HIS A 120 -9.45 -11.67 9.89
N MET A 121 -8.65 -11.94 8.85
CA MET A 121 -9.13 -12.58 7.62
C MET A 121 -9.05 -14.11 7.67
N LYS A 122 -8.07 -14.69 8.37
CA LYS A 122 -7.82 -16.14 8.31
C LYS A 122 -8.96 -16.93 8.96
N LYS A 123 -9.33 -18.04 8.31
CA LYS A 123 -10.42 -18.94 8.76
C LYS A 123 -10.22 -19.47 10.19
N GLN A 124 -8.98 -19.68 10.59
CA GLN A 124 -8.62 -20.17 11.92
C GLN A 124 -9.01 -19.20 13.04
N ASN A 125 -9.14 -17.89 12.74
CA ASN A 125 -9.59 -16.87 13.67
C ASN A 125 -11.07 -16.50 13.45
N GLY A 126 -11.85 -17.34 12.75
CA GLY A 126 -13.25 -17.06 12.43
C GLY A 126 -13.45 -16.09 11.25
N GLY A 127 -12.37 -15.72 10.55
CA GLY A 127 -12.43 -14.90 9.34
C GLY A 127 -12.99 -15.65 8.14
N ASN A 128 -13.38 -14.91 7.10
CA ASN A 128 -13.98 -15.47 5.87
C ASN A 128 -12.97 -15.75 4.75
N GLY A 129 -11.67 -15.67 5.04
CA GLY A 129 -10.63 -15.58 4.03
C GLY A 129 -10.63 -14.22 3.34
N GLY A 130 -9.86 -14.11 2.25
CA GLY A 130 -9.83 -12.89 1.43
C GLY A 130 -8.55 -12.73 0.62
N VAL A 131 -8.16 -11.50 0.35
CA VAL A 131 -6.99 -11.18 -0.47
C VAL A 131 -6.16 -10.06 0.15
N ILE A 132 -4.85 -10.26 0.24
CA ILE A 132 -3.89 -9.22 0.57
C ILE A 132 -3.04 -8.94 -0.67
N ILE A 133 -2.94 -7.67 -1.04
CA ILE A 133 -2.11 -7.17 -2.13
C ILE A 133 -1.04 -6.26 -1.54
N ASN A 134 0.21 -6.62 -1.74
CA ASN A 134 1.35 -5.83 -1.32
C ASN A 134 1.96 -5.11 -2.52
N VAL A 135 1.98 -3.77 -2.50
CA VAL A 135 2.49 -2.98 -3.62
C VAL A 135 4.01 -2.89 -3.53
N ALA A 136 4.66 -3.71 -4.36
CA ALA A 136 6.09 -3.71 -4.58
C ALA A 136 6.45 -2.63 -5.64
N SER A 137 7.29 -3.00 -6.62
CA SER A 137 7.75 -2.19 -7.74
C SER A 137 8.48 -3.11 -8.72
N LEU A 138 8.69 -2.68 -9.97
CA LEU A 138 9.69 -3.28 -10.85
C LEU A 138 11.09 -3.30 -10.19
N ALA A 139 11.40 -2.32 -9.34
CA ALA A 139 12.60 -2.30 -8.50
C ALA A 139 12.65 -3.43 -7.44
N GLY A 140 11.56 -4.20 -7.27
CA GLY A 140 11.55 -5.42 -6.47
C GLY A 140 11.96 -6.68 -7.24
N LEU A 141 12.19 -6.55 -8.55
CA LEU A 141 12.55 -7.64 -9.47
C LEU A 141 13.92 -7.41 -10.14
N GLY A 142 14.45 -6.20 -10.05
CA GLY A 142 15.73 -5.81 -10.61
C GLY A 142 16.28 -4.55 -9.93
N PRO A 143 17.55 -4.19 -10.18
CA PRO A 143 18.19 -3.08 -9.51
C PRO A 143 17.61 -1.74 -9.96
N PHE A 144 17.52 -0.78 -9.02
CA PHE A 144 17.33 0.63 -9.34
C PHE A 144 18.51 1.43 -8.74
N PRO A 145 19.56 1.74 -9.54
CA PRO A 145 20.86 2.20 -9.01
C PRO A 145 20.82 3.50 -8.21
N SER A 146 19.86 4.38 -8.48
CA SER A 146 19.68 5.65 -7.78
C SER A 146 18.91 5.53 -6.46
N ALA A 147 18.36 4.35 -6.16
CA ALA A 147 17.55 4.11 -4.96
C ALA A 147 17.73 2.68 -4.42
N PRO A 148 18.93 2.33 -3.91
CA PRO A 148 19.22 0.98 -3.45
C PRO A 148 18.43 0.58 -2.22
N VAL A 149 18.14 1.47 -1.26
CA VAL A 149 17.32 1.10 -0.10
C VAL A 149 15.88 0.88 -0.53
N TYR A 150 15.32 1.77 -1.35
CA TYR A 150 14.00 1.54 -1.96
C TYR A 150 13.95 0.17 -2.67
N THR A 151 14.95 -0.12 -3.51
CA THR A 151 15.10 -1.42 -4.21
C THR A 151 15.09 -2.59 -3.22
N ALA A 152 15.86 -2.51 -2.13
CA ALA A 152 15.91 -3.52 -1.10
C ALA A 152 14.54 -3.72 -0.41
N THR A 153 13.83 -2.64 -0.07
CA THR A 153 12.48 -2.76 0.50
C THR A 153 11.52 -3.45 -0.45
N LYS A 154 11.57 -3.15 -1.75
CA LYS A 154 10.67 -3.73 -2.76
C LYS A 154 11.00 -5.19 -3.07
N HIS A 155 12.27 -5.59 -3.02
CA HIS A 155 12.64 -7.02 -3.04
C HIS A 155 12.11 -7.74 -1.80
N GLY A 156 12.23 -7.12 -0.62
CA GLY A 156 11.67 -7.63 0.63
C GLY A 156 10.15 -7.87 0.54
N VAL A 157 9.40 -6.93 -0.06
CA VAL A 157 7.97 -7.08 -0.29
C VAL A 157 7.65 -8.30 -1.18
N VAL A 158 8.39 -8.49 -2.27
CA VAL A 158 8.20 -9.64 -3.18
C VAL A 158 8.51 -10.95 -2.46
N GLY A 159 9.67 -11.03 -1.79
CA GLY A 159 10.09 -12.22 -1.05
C GLY A 159 9.10 -12.60 0.06
N PHE A 160 8.73 -11.63 0.88
CA PHE A 160 7.73 -11.82 1.95
C PHE A 160 6.39 -12.30 1.40
N SER A 161 5.88 -11.66 0.34
CA SER A 161 4.58 -12.02 -0.23
C SER A 161 4.55 -13.45 -0.76
N ARG A 162 5.63 -13.89 -1.44
CA ARG A 162 5.77 -15.27 -1.93
C ARG A 162 5.82 -16.29 -0.79
N ALA A 163 6.62 -16.01 0.24
CA ALA A 163 6.75 -16.89 1.40
C ALA A 163 5.41 -17.02 2.15
N LEU A 164 4.73 -15.90 2.41
CA LEU A 164 3.46 -15.90 3.11
C LEU A 164 2.32 -16.52 2.28
N ALA A 165 2.34 -16.37 0.95
CA ALA A 165 1.38 -17.06 0.09
C ALA A 165 1.48 -18.60 0.23
N ALA A 166 2.70 -19.14 0.23
CA ALA A 166 2.94 -20.56 0.44
C ALA A 166 2.48 -21.02 1.83
N ALA A 167 2.85 -20.26 2.88
CA ALA A 167 2.42 -20.54 4.25
C ALA A 167 0.88 -20.52 4.39
N SER A 168 0.21 -19.55 3.77
CA SER A 168 -1.24 -19.43 3.76
C SER A 168 -1.94 -20.63 3.12
N GLN A 169 -1.40 -21.10 1.99
CA GLN A 169 -1.91 -22.29 1.31
C GLN A 169 -1.72 -23.55 2.18
N MET A 170 -0.53 -23.76 2.71
CA MET A 170 -0.20 -24.94 3.53
C MET A 170 -0.99 -24.98 4.84
N SER A 171 -1.28 -23.82 5.42
CA SER A 171 -1.98 -23.69 6.70
C SER A 171 -3.49 -23.55 6.56
N GLY A 172 -4.01 -23.50 5.33
CA GLY A 172 -5.45 -23.38 5.06
C GLY A 172 -6.07 -22.08 5.55
N TYR A 173 -5.31 -20.96 5.59
CA TYR A 173 -5.83 -19.68 6.10
C TYR A 173 -7.00 -19.13 5.27
N GLY A 174 -7.11 -19.53 4.01
CA GLY A 174 -8.15 -19.04 3.09
C GLY A 174 -7.87 -17.61 2.58
N VAL A 175 -6.65 -17.10 2.78
CA VAL A 175 -6.25 -15.74 2.37
C VAL A 175 -5.22 -15.82 1.25
N ARG A 176 -5.51 -15.22 0.10
CA ARG A 176 -4.55 -15.14 -1.02
C ARG A 176 -3.62 -13.95 -0.81
N ILE A 177 -2.33 -14.13 -0.99
CA ILE A 177 -1.32 -13.07 -0.86
C ILE A 177 -0.67 -12.85 -2.24
N ASN A 178 -0.64 -11.62 -2.74
CA ASN A 178 -0.04 -11.29 -4.02
C ASN A 178 0.80 -10.00 -3.92
N ALA A 179 1.87 -9.92 -4.71
CA ALA A 179 2.64 -8.69 -4.87
C ALA A 179 2.31 -8.04 -6.22
N LEU A 180 2.03 -6.74 -6.21
CA LEU A 180 1.89 -5.94 -7.44
C LEU A 180 3.22 -5.21 -7.68
N CYS A 181 3.80 -5.31 -8.88
CA CYS A 181 5.09 -4.69 -9.21
C CYS A 181 4.93 -3.65 -10.34
N PRO A 182 4.41 -2.44 -10.06
CA PRO A 182 4.27 -1.42 -11.08
C PRO A 182 5.63 -0.97 -11.63
N SER A 183 5.64 -0.58 -12.90
CA SER A 183 6.69 0.26 -13.49
C SER A 183 6.50 1.71 -13.03
N PHE A 184 7.00 2.68 -13.79
CA PHE A 184 6.81 4.10 -13.52
C PHE A 184 5.33 4.49 -13.66
N VAL A 185 4.73 4.97 -12.56
CA VAL A 185 3.36 5.50 -12.53
C VAL A 185 3.39 6.96 -12.13
N ARG A 186 2.65 7.82 -12.84
CA ARG A 186 2.62 9.27 -12.58
C ARG A 186 2.03 9.56 -11.20
N THR A 187 2.92 9.72 -10.22
CA THR A 187 2.60 9.95 -8.81
C THR A 187 3.68 10.81 -8.17
N ALA A 188 3.38 11.43 -7.03
CA ALA A 188 4.36 12.22 -6.27
C ALA A 188 5.61 11.41 -5.85
N LEU A 189 5.54 10.08 -5.82
CA LEU A 189 6.68 9.22 -5.51
C LEU A 189 7.76 9.28 -6.60
N ILE A 190 7.38 9.45 -7.88
CA ILE A 190 8.36 9.60 -8.97
C ILE A 190 9.18 10.87 -8.77
N ASP A 191 8.55 11.96 -8.33
CA ASP A 191 9.22 13.24 -8.15
C ASP A 191 10.28 13.17 -7.05
N SER A 192 10.11 12.30 -6.04
CA SER A 192 11.11 12.08 -4.99
C SER A 192 12.44 11.55 -5.55
N PHE A 193 12.43 10.81 -6.65
CA PHE A 193 13.69 10.34 -7.28
C PHE A 193 14.45 11.43 -8.04
N LYS A 194 13.86 12.61 -8.21
CA LYS A 194 14.48 13.77 -8.87
C LYS A 194 14.98 14.82 -7.89
N GLN A 195 14.65 14.67 -6.61
CA GLN A 195 14.92 15.64 -5.57
C GLN A 195 16.25 15.32 -4.86
N GLU A 196 17.23 16.21 -4.94
CA GLU A 196 18.56 15.99 -4.35
C GLU A 196 18.48 15.67 -2.85
N ASP A 197 17.60 16.34 -2.11
CA ASP A 197 17.39 16.13 -0.68
C ASP A 197 16.82 14.74 -0.34
N LYS A 198 16.22 14.04 -1.30
CA LYS A 198 15.72 12.67 -1.17
C LYS A 198 16.69 11.61 -1.63
N THR A 199 17.54 11.93 -2.60
CA THR A 199 18.52 10.98 -3.18
C THR A 199 19.79 10.82 -2.34
N GLY A 200 20.09 11.76 -1.44
CA GLY A 200 21.23 11.66 -0.53
C GLY A 200 22.56 11.46 -1.26
N GLN A 201 23.30 10.41 -0.92
CA GLN A 201 24.59 10.10 -1.55
C GLN A 201 24.49 9.67 -3.03
N PHE A 202 23.28 9.42 -3.53
CA PHE A 202 23.02 8.98 -4.90
C PHE A 202 22.53 10.12 -5.82
N HIS A 203 22.64 11.38 -5.40
CA HIS A 203 22.24 12.54 -6.20
C HIS A 203 22.92 12.60 -7.58
N ASN A 204 24.16 12.12 -7.68
CA ASN A 204 24.89 12.02 -8.94
C ASN A 204 24.24 11.04 -9.96
N MET A 205 23.33 10.18 -9.50
CA MET A 205 22.59 9.20 -10.32
C MET A 205 21.22 9.72 -10.78
N VAL A 206 20.81 10.94 -10.41
CA VAL A 206 19.51 11.52 -10.82
C VAL A 206 19.36 11.57 -12.35
N SER A 207 20.46 11.85 -13.07
CA SER A 207 20.46 11.85 -14.54
C SER A 207 20.18 10.46 -15.13
N VAL A 208 20.63 9.39 -14.48
CA VAL A 208 20.33 8.00 -14.85
C VAL A 208 18.86 7.71 -14.63
N THR A 209 18.30 8.15 -13.49
CA THR A 209 16.85 8.04 -13.21
C THR A 209 16.02 8.75 -14.27
N GLN A 210 16.40 9.97 -14.63
CA GLN A 210 15.70 10.73 -15.67
C GLN A 210 15.76 10.01 -17.01
N SER A 211 16.94 9.49 -17.40
CA SER A 211 17.07 8.69 -18.63
C SER A 211 16.19 7.43 -18.63
N LEU A 212 16.04 6.75 -17.48
CA LEU A 212 15.12 5.63 -17.34
C LEU A 212 13.65 6.07 -17.46
N LEU A 213 13.27 7.16 -16.81
CA LEU A 213 11.92 7.74 -16.90
C LEU A 213 11.55 8.18 -18.32
N ASP A 214 12.52 8.66 -19.10
CA ASP A 214 12.30 9.07 -20.50
C ASP A 214 12.17 7.86 -21.44
N LYS A 215 12.83 6.75 -21.13
CA LYS A 215 12.82 5.51 -21.94
C LYS A 215 11.59 4.65 -21.71
N PHE A 216 11.01 4.69 -20.53
CA PHE A 216 9.87 3.85 -20.17
C PHE A 216 8.61 4.71 -20.02
N PRO A 217 7.49 4.31 -20.64
CA PRO A 217 6.25 5.08 -20.53
C PRO A 217 5.81 5.17 -19.07
N ILE A 218 5.55 6.40 -18.62
CA ILE A 218 4.90 6.65 -17.35
C ILE A 218 3.40 6.41 -17.56
N ILE A 219 2.88 5.37 -16.93
CA ILE A 219 1.46 5.01 -16.94
C ILE A 219 0.65 5.78 -15.88
#